data_AF-A0A7V9QYE2-F1
#
_entry.id   AF-A0A7V9QYE2-F1
#
_cell.length_a   1.000
_cell.length_b   1.000
_cell.length_c   1.000
_cell.angle_alpha   90.00
_cell.angle_beta   90.00
_cell.angle_gamma   90.00
#
_symmetry.space_group_name_H-M   'P 1'
#
loop_
_entity.id
_entity.type
_entity.pdbx_description
1 polymer ?
#
loop_
_entity_poly.entity_id
_entity_poly.type
_entity_poly.pdbx_seq_one_letter_code
_entity_poly.pdbx_strand_id
1 'polypeptide(L)'
;MRSTWLTALCGLTLALGVPLLAGCSALGAGGGSGPRVVASFYPLAYVAGRVAGDRAEVTNLTSPGVEPHDLELTPQQVADVSDADVVVYEAGFQPSVDEAIDQSAGGTTFDVTDVVPLEDTGASAEKQGDGPGDAAKAPLEGDP
;
A
#
# COMPACT_ATOMS: atom_id res chain seq x y z
N MET A 1 -23.26 54.90 72.49
CA MET A 1 -22.88 53.63 73.15
C MET A 1 -22.67 52.57 72.07
N ARG A 2 -21.47 51.96 72.08
CA ARG A 2 -21.00 50.72 71.42
C ARG A 2 -21.08 50.58 69.88
N SER A 3 -19.86 50.66 69.33
CA SER A 3 -19.30 50.19 68.06
C SER A 3 -19.64 48.76 67.61
N THR A 4 -19.80 48.58 66.30
CA THR A 4 -19.61 47.34 65.51
C THR A 4 -19.07 47.78 64.13
N TRP A 5 -17.77 48.06 64.01
CA TRP A 5 -16.70 47.15 63.57
C TRP A 5 -16.65 46.97 62.05
N LEU A 6 -15.61 47.59 61.47
CA LEU A 6 -14.99 47.26 60.19
C LEU A 6 -14.73 45.74 60.13
N THR A 7 -15.35 45.05 59.18
CA THR A 7 -14.77 43.86 58.56
C THR A 7 -14.72 44.06 57.06
N ALA A 8 -13.50 44.29 56.61
CA ALA A 8 -13.09 44.36 55.23
C ALA A 8 -13.20 43.00 54.54
N LEU A 9 -13.42 43.06 53.22
CA LEU A 9 -12.95 42.15 52.17
C LEU A 9 -12.77 40.67 52.54
N CYS A 10 -13.66 39.81 52.03
CA CYS A 10 -13.27 38.64 51.24
C CYS A 10 -14.52 37.98 50.64
N GLY A 11 -14.65 37.99 49.32
CA GLY A 11 -15.73 37.25 48.66
C GLY A 11 -16.08 37.69 47.23
N LEU A 12 -15.19 38.38 46.52
CA LEU A 12 -15.36 38.75 45.10
C LEU A 12 -14.78 37.67 44.15
N THR A 13 -14.81 36.39 44.48
CA THR A 13 -14.16 35.37 43.66
C THR A 13 -15.02 34.12 43.50
N LEU A 14 -16.14 34.25 42.79
CA LEU A 14 -16.82 33.08 42.24
C LEU A 14 -17.60 33.42 40.95
N ALA A 15 -16.92 34.01 39.96
CA ALA A 15 -17.55 34.32 38.67
C ALA A 15 -16.72 33.97 37.42
N LEU A 16 -15.52 33.40 37.53
CA LEU A 16 -14.71 33.03 36.37
C LEU A 16 -14.20 31.59 36.49
N GLY A 17 -15.01 30.66 36.02
CA GLY A 17 -14.69 29.23 36.05
C GLY A 17 -15.32 28.48 34.90
N VAL A 18 -14.63 28.53 33.75
CA VAL A 18 -14.64 27.54 32.66
C VAL A 18 -15.85 27.56 31.69
N PRO A 19 -15.59 28.00 30.44
CA PRO A 19 -15.91 27.17 29.30
C PRO A 19 -14.63 26.93 28.49
N LEU A 20 -13.81 25.96 28.90
CA LEU A 20 -12.65 25.47 28.12
C LEU A 20 -13.03 24.28 27.22
N LEU A 21 -14.32 24.02 26.99
CA LEU A 21 -14.76 22.86 26.20
C LEU A 21 -14.90 23.11 24.68
N ALA A 22 -14.51 24.29 24.17
CA ALA A 22 -14.58 24.61 22.73
C ALA A 22 -13.27 24.38 21.96
N GLY A 23 -12.32 23.61 22.50
CA GLY A 23 -10.96 23.50 21.95
C GLY A 23 -10.63 22.25 21.12
N CYS A 24 -11.48 21.21 21.09
CA CYS A 24 -11.12 19.94 20.44
C CYS A 24 -11.58 19.79 18.98
N SER A 25 -12.32 20.76 18.42
CA SER A 25 -12.74 20.67 17.01
C SER A 25 -11.73 21.28 16.02
N ALA A 26 -10.63 21.86 16.50
CA ALA A 26 -9.58 22.44 15.66
C ALA A 26 -8.39 21.49 15.40
N LEU A 27 -8.43 20.25 15.94
CA LEU A 27 -7.50 19.17 15.59
C LEU A 27 -8.04 18.30 14.43
N GLY A 28 -9.04 18.82 13.70
CA GLY A 28 -9.55 18.21 12.49
C GLY A 28 -8.62 18.48 11.31
N ALA A 29 -8.15 17.40 10.71
CA ALA A 29 -7.46 17.30 9.41
C ALA A 29 -6.14 18.07 9.31
N GLY A 30 -5.07 17.47 9.84
CA GLY A 30 -3.73 17.76 9.34
C GLY A 30 -3.68 17.45 7.85
N GLY A 31 -3.76 18.50 7.03
CA GLY A 31 -3.80 18.45 5.57
C GLY A 31 -2.47 18.12 4.90
N GLY A 32 -1.78 17.10 5.40
CA GLY A 32 -0.80 16.37 4.58
C GLY A 32 -1.55 15.24 3.89
N SER A 33 -1.40 15.08 2.57
CA SER A 33 -1.69 13.78 1.95
C SER A 33 -0.88 12.76 2.73
N GLY A 34 -1.55 11.78 3.34
CA GLY A 34 -0.86 10.68 4.01
C GLY A 34 0.10 9.96 3.06
N PRO A 35 0.87 8.96 3.55
CA PRO A 35 1.77 8.21 2.69
C PRO A 35 1.06 7.70 1.43
N ARG A 36 1.75 7.71 0.30
CA ARG A 36 1.26 7.15 -0.95
C ARG A 36 1.57 5.67 -0.98
N VAL A 37 0.51 4.86 -0.99
CA VAL A 37 0.59 3.42 -1.06
C VAL A 37 0.12 2.98 -2.45
N VAL A 38 0.98 2.32 -3.18
CA VAL A 38 0.62 1.69 -4.46
C VAL A 38 0.47 0.20 -4.23
N ALA A 39 -0.69 -0.36 -4.59
CA ALA A 39 -0.95 -1.78 -4.54
C ALA A 39 -1.09 -2.34 -5.97
N SER A 40 -0.50 -3.50 -6.22
CA SER A 40 -0.40 -4.05 -7.58
C SER A 40 -1.75 -4.52 -8.14
N PHE A 41 -2.61 -5.14 -7.33
CA PHE A 41 -3.96 -5.58 -7.72
C PHE A 41 -5.00 -5.46 -6.58
N TYR A 42 -6.28 -5.62 -6.94
CA TYR A 42 -7.42 -5.23 -6.09
C TYR A 42 -7.48 -5.85 -4.68
N PRO A 43 -7.30 -7.16 -4.46
CA PRO A 43 -7.22 -7.75 -3.13
C PRO A 43 -6.22 -7.05 -2.21
N LEU A 44 -5.03 -6.72 -2.71
CA LEU A 44 -4.00 -6.01 -1.94
C LEU A 44 -4.43 -4.56 -1.68
N ALA A 45 -4.95 -3.88 -2.69
CA ALA A 45 -5.46 -2.51 -2.55
C ALA A 45 -6.61 -2.44 -1.53
N TYR A 46 -7.50 -3.43 -1.53
CA TYR A 46 -8.60 -3.54 -0.57
C TYR A 46 -8.07 -3.68 0.85
N VAL A 47 -7.16 -4.62 1.10
CA VAL A 47 -6.57 -4.82 2.43
C VAL A 47 -5.82 -3.55 2.88
N ALA A 48 -4.97 -2.98 2.02
CA ALA A 48 -4.22 -1.76 2.30
C ALA A 48 -5.15 -0.59 2.66
N GLY A 49 -6.22 -0.38 1.88
CA GLY A 49 -7.22 0.66 2.17
C GLY A 49 -7.95 0.45 3.49
N ARG A 50 -8.28 -0.79 3.85
CA ARG A 50 -8.92 -1.11 5.15
C ARG A 50 -7.98 -0.84 6.34
N VAL A 51 -6.70 -1.10 6.19
CA VAL A 51 -5.67 -0.85 7.23
C VAL A 51 -5.35 0.64 7.35
N ALA A 52 -5.16 1.32 6.22
CA ALA A 52 -4.83 2.74 6.17
C ALA A 52 -5.94 3.63 6.74
N GLY A 53 -7.20 3.35 6.37
CA GLY A 53 -8.30 4.29 6.59
C GLY A 53 -7.98 5.64 5.95
N ASP A 54 -8.26 6.74 6.65
CA ASP A 54 -8.03 8.10 6.13
C ASP A 54 -6.56 8.57 6.27
N ARG A 55 -5.62 7.69 6.64
CA ARG A 55 -4.23 8.06 6.96
C ARG A 55 -3.25 7.93 5.80
N ALA A 56 -3.65 7.32 4.68
CA ALA A 56 -2.81 7.12 3.51
C ALA A 56 -3.68 7.15 2.24
N GLU A 57 -3.08 7.49 1.12
CA GLU A 57 -3.71 7.37 -0.19
C GLU A 57 -3.33 6.03 -0.80
N VAL A 58 -4.32 5.22 -1.18
CA VAL A 58 -4.08 3.88 -1.75
C VAL A 58 -4.51 3.86 -3.22
N THR A 59 -3.54 3.65 -4.10
CA THR A 59 -3.75 3.51 -5.55
C THR A 59 -3.62 2.03 -5.93
N ASN A 60 -4.53 1.54 -6.77
CA ASN A 60 -4.48 0.20 -7.34
C ASN A 60 -3.97 0.28 -8.79
N LEU A 61 -2.88 -0.41 -9.11
CA LEU A 61 -2.33 -0.43 -10.47
C LEU A 61 -3.25 -1.17 -11.44
N THR A 62 -3.87 -2.26 -11.01
CA THR A 62 -4.79 -3.02 -11.88
C THR A 62 -6.18 -2.41 -11.86
N SER A 63 -6.58 -1.74 -12.94
CA SER A 63 -7.93 -1.16 -13.05
C SER A 63 -9.04 -2.23 -12.99
N PRO A 64 -10.26 -1.88 -12.56
CA PRO A 64 -11.37 -2.83 -12.52
C PRO A 64 -11.64 -3.48 -13.89
N GLY A 65 -11.78 -4.81 -13.90
CA GLY A 65 -12.04 -5.58 -15.12
C GLY A 65 -10.81 -5.85 -15.99
N VAL A 66 -9.63 -5.39 -15.58
CA VAL A 66 -8.34 -5.77 -16.20
C VAL A 66 -7.85 -7.06 -15.57
N GLU A 67 -7.38 -7.99 -16.41
CA GLU A 67 -6.71 -9.20 -15.94
C GLU A 67 -5.38 -8.83 -15.28
N PRO A 68 -5.18 -9.12 -13.99
CA PRO A 68 -4.00 -8.63 -13.28
C PRO A 68 -2.71 -9.26 -13.78
N HIS A 69 -2.66 -10.56 -14.09
CA HIS A 69 -1.43 -11.25 -14.47
C HIS A 69 -0.75 -10.65 -15.72
N ASP A 70 -1.57 -10.21 -16.67
CA ASP A 70 -1.12 -9.65 -17.95
C ASP A 70 -1.10 -8.11 -17.93
N LEU A 71 -1.07 -7.48 -16.75
CA LEU A 71 -1.02 -6.02 -16.65
C LEU A 71 0.22 -5.49 -17.35
N GLU A 72 0.02 -4.51 -18.24
CA GLU A 72 1.09 -3.68 -18.79
C GLU A 72 1.01 -2.30 -18.16
N LEU A 73 2.11 -1.82 -17.56
CA LEU A 73 2.11 -0.53 -16.89
C LEU A 73 2.21 0.61 -17.91
N THR A 74 1.35 1.61 -17.72
CA THR A 74 1.48 2.89 -18.40
C THR A 74 2.66 3.69 -17.82
N PRO A 75 3.21 4.67 -18.57
CA PRO A 75 4.26 5.55 -18.04
C PRO A 75 3.86 6.27 -16.74
N GLN A 76 2.57 6.61 -16.60
CA GLN A 76 2.07 7.23 -15.37
C GLN A 76 2.09 6.25 -14.20
N GLN A 77 1.71 4.99 -14.40
CA GLN A 77 1.77 3.97 -13.34
C GLN A 77 3.21 3.64 -12.93
N VAL A 78 4.17 3.68 -13.86
CA VAL A 78 5.60 3.57 -13.52
C VAL A 78 6.03 4.76 -12.64
N ALA A 79 5.56 5.96 -12.94
CA ALA A 79 5.79 7.13 -12.08
C ALA A 79 5.13 6.97 -10.71
N ASP A 80 3.90 6.42 -10.65
CA ASP A 80 3.23 6.14 -9.37
C ASP A 80 4.05 5.16 -8.52
N VAL A 81 4.61 4.10 -9.12
CA VAL A 81 5.52 3.15 -8.44
C VAL A 81 6.79 3.85 -7.96
N SER A 82 7.38 4.73 -8.77
CA SER A 82 8.57 5.49 -8.42
C SER A 82 8.35 6.45 -7.25
N ASP A 83 7.18 7.09 -7.22
CA ASP A 83 6.83 8.14 -6.26
C ASP A 83 6.18 7.60 -4.97
N ALA A 84 5.85 6.30 -4.93
CA ALA A 84 5.22 5.65 -3.79
C ALA A 84 6.14 5.64 -2.56
N ASP A 85 5.55 5.87 -1.38
CA ASP A 85 6.23 5.65 -0.11
C ASP A 85 6.27 4.14 0.21
N VAL A 86 5.22 3.40 -0.19
CA VAL A 86 5.12 1.96 -0.07
C VAL A 86 4.50 1.35 -1.33
N VAL A 87 5.13 0.32 -1.90
CA VAL A 87 4.56 -0.54 -2.93
C VAL A 87 4.24 -1.90 -2.33
N VAL A 88 2.97 -2.34 -2.42
CA VAL A 88 2.48 -3.63 -1.92
C VAL A 88 2.17 -4.53 -3.11
N TYR A 89 2.87 -5.65 -3.21
CA TYR A 89 2.79 -6.54 -4.38
C TYR A 89 3.01 -8.01 -4.01
N GLU A 90 2.87 -8.90 -4.99
CA GLU A 90 3.24 -10.31 -4.90
C GLU A 90 4.29 -10.57 -5.99
N ALA A 91 5.50 -10.93 -5.59
CA ALA A 91 6.59 -11.12 -6.55
C ALA A 91 6.28 -12.29 -7.50
N GLY A 92 6.53 -12.08 -8.80
CA GLY A 92 6.30 -13.08 -9.85
C GLY A 92 4.84 -13.17 -10.31
N PHE A 93 3.93 -12.40 -9.74
CA PHE A 93 2.52 -12.38 -10.14
C PHE A 93 2.27 -11.49 -11.36
N GLN A 94 2.99 -10.37 -11.45
CA GLN A 94 2.84 -9.32 -12.46
C GLN A 94 4.22 -8.87 -12.98
N PRO A 95 4.71 -9.43 -14.09
CA PRO A 95 6.08 -9.17 -14.55
C PRO A 95 6.42 -7.68 -14.77
N SER A 96 5.49 -6.89 -15.28
CA SER A 96 5.68 -5.46 -15.49
C SER A 96 5.78 -4.66 -14.18
N VAL A 97 5.08 -5.11 -13.12
CA VAL A 97 5.16 -4.51 -11.78
C VAL A 97 6.49 -4.86 -11.13
N ASP A 98 6.90 -6.12 -11.22
CA ASP A 98 8.22 -6.57 -10.73
C ASP A 98 9.34 -5.75 -11.39
N GLU A 99 9.28 -5.59 -12.72
CA GLU A 99 10.27 -4.79 -13.46
C GLU A 99 10.26 -3.31 -13.04
N ALA A 100 9.09 -2.69 -12.89
CA ALA A 100 8.99 -1.30 -12.45
C ALA A 100 9.51 -1.10 -11.02
N ILE A 101 9.29 -2.07 -10.13
CA ILE A 101 9.83 -2.04 -8.77
C ILE A 101 11.35 -2.10 -8.80
N ASP A 102 11.93 -3.07 -9.52
CA ASP A 102 13.37 -3.26 -9.61
C ASP A 102 14.09 -2.05 -10.22
N GLN A 103 13.46 -1.37 -11.17
CA GLN A 103 14.06 -0.24 -11.89
C GLN A 103 13.84 1.11 -11.23
N SER A 104 12.69 1.32 -10.59
CA SER A 104 12.19 2.67 -10.31
C SER A 104 11.66 2.89 -8.90
N ALA A 105 11.39 1.86 -8.09
CA ALA A 105 10.82 2.08 -6.76
C ALA A 105 11.73 2.97 -5.89
N GLY A 106 11.23 4.13 -5.48
CA GLY A 106 11.94 5.07 -4.62
C GLY A 106 11.70 4.84 -3.12
N GLY A 107 10.58 4.20 -2.78
CA GLY A 107 10.13 3.94 -1.41
C GLY A 107 10.35 2.52 -0.91
N THR A 108 9.58 2.13 0.10
CA THR A 108 9.60 0.77 0.63
C THR A 108 8.82 -0.16 -0.29
N THR A 109 9.34 -1.35 -0.56
CA THR A 109 8.61 -2.41 -1.26
C THR A 109 8.23 -3.48 -0.26
N PHE A 110 7.03 -4.03 -0.40
CA PHE A 110 6.49 -5.07 0.48
C PHE A 110 5.90 -6.18 -0.38
N ASP A 111 6.66 -7.25 -0.53
CA ASP A 111 6.18 -8.50 -1.11
C ASP A 111 5.35 -9.25 -0.04
N VAL A 112 4.08 -9.51 -0.35
CA VAL A 112 3.19 -10.23 0.56
C VAL A 112 3.65 -11.67 0.81
N THR A 113 4.47 -12.24 -0.06
CA THR A 113 4.99 -13.61 0.13
C THR A 113 6.00 -13.72 1.27
N ASP A 114 6.62 -12.60 1.69
CA ASP A 114 7.51 -12.55 2.85
C ASP A 114 6.78 -12.89 4.17
N VAL A 115 5.46 -12.69 4.20
CA VAL A 115 4.62 -12.93 5.38
C VAL A 115 3.64 -14.09 5.21
N VAL A 116 3.20 -14.35 3.98
CA VAL A 116 2.30 -15.46 3.64
C VAL A 116 2.97 -16.29 2.53
N PRO A 117 3.70 -17.35 2.89
CA PRO A 117 4.36 -18.20 1.90
C PRO A 117 3.34 -18.82 0.94
N LEU A 118 3.70 -18.88 -0.34
CA LEU A 118 2.91 -19.57 -1.35
C LEU A 118 3.07 -21.09 -1.20
N GLU A 119 1.95 -21.80 -1.32
CA GLU A 119 1.94 -23.25 -1.30
C GLU A 119 2.34 -23.79 -2.69
N ASP A 120 3.23 -24.77 -2.73
CA ASP A 120 3.58 -25.46 -3.98
C ASP A 120 2.50 -26.50 -4.32
N THR A 121 1.71 -26.22 -5.35
CA THR A 121 0.68 -27.14 -5.85
C THR A 121 1.21 -28.14 -6.89
N GLY A 122 2.51 -28.14 -7.19
CA GLY A 122 3.14 -29.03 -8.17
C GLY A 122 2.85 -28.69 -9.64
N ALA A 123 2.18 -27.55 -9.89
CA ALA A 123 1.87 -27.05 -11.22
C ALA A 123 2.90 -25.99 -11.61
N SER A 124 4.14 -26.39 -11.85
CA SER A 124 5.13 -25.47 -12.42
C SER A 124 4.79 -25.24 -13.89
N ALA A 125 4.53 -23.99 -14.28
CA ALA A 125 4.50 -23.60 -15.69
C ALA A 125 5.83 -24.02 -16.32
N GLU A 126 5.79 -24.95 -17.27
CA GLU A 126 6.97 -25.42 -17.98
C GLU A 126 7.67 -24.22 -18.62
N LYS A 127 8.86 -23.88 -18.11
CA LYS A 127 9.81 -22.99 -18.79
C LYS A 127 10.09 -23.61 -20.15
N GLN A 128 9.48 -23.08 -21.20
CA GLN A 128 9.74 -23.45 -22.58
C GLN A 128 11.14 -22.95 -22.94
N GLY A 129 12.14 -23.78 -22.60
CA GLY A 129 13.53 -23.55 -22.96
C GLY A 129 13.70 -23.78 -24.46
N ASP A 130 13.86 -22.69 -25.21
CA ASP A 130 14.34 -22.71 -26.58
C ASP A 130 15.82 -23.15 -26.57
N GLY A 131 16.05 -24.42 -26.87
CA GLY A 131 17.37 -25.00 -27.11
C GLY A 131 17.43 -25.48 -28.57
N PRO A 132 18.53 -25.24 -29.29
CA PRO A 132 18.58 -25.46 -30.73
C PRO A 132 18.49 -26.96 -31.02
N GLY A 133 17.45 -27.36 -31.74
CA GLY A 133 17.27 -28.74 -32.20
C GLY A 133 18.38 -29.16 -33.16
N ASP A 134 19.29 -29.99 -32.65
CA ASP A 134 20.23 -30.77 -33.47
C ASP A 134 19.43 -31.74 -34.35
N ALA A 135 19.46 -31.48 -35.66
CA ALA A 135 18.82 -32.32 -36.66
C ALA A 135 19.68 -33.55 -36.95
N ALA A 136 19.67 -34.54 -36.06
CA ALA A 136 20.18 -35.87 -36.35
C ALA A 136 19.13 -36.67 -37.14
N LYS A 137 19.29 -36.71 -38.47
CA LYS A 137 18.57 -37.61 -39.38
C LYS A 137 18.90 -39.07 -39.06
N ALA A 138 17.89 -39.86 -38.67
CA ALA A 138 17.98 -41.31 -38.59
C ALA A 138 18.01 -41.96 -39.99
N PRO A 139 18.89 -42.95 -40.25
CA PRO A 139 18.75 -43.83 -41.41
C PRO A 139 17.70 -44.94 -41.16
N LEU A 140 16.95 -45.21 -42.22
CA LEU A 140 15.82 -46.13 -42.31
C LEU A 140 16.23 -47.60 -42.21
N GLU A 141 15.43 -48.33 -41.44
CA GLU A 141 14.92 -49.71 -41.60
C GLU A 141 15.85 -50.83 -42.11
N GLY A 142 15.93 -51.88 -41.29
CA GLY A 142 16.15 -53.26 -41.70
C GLY A 142 15.46 -54.18 -40.69
N ASP A 143 14.22 -54.58 -40.99
CA ASP A 143 13.49 -55.63 -40.28
C ASP A 143 13.97 -57.03 -40.75
N PRO A 144 13.70 -58.12 -40.01
CA PRO A 144 14.54 -59.33 -39.89
C PRO A 144 14.61 -60.26 -41.10
#